data_AF-T2JUL6-F1
#
_entry.id   AF-T2JUL6-F1
#
_cell.length_a   1.000
_cell.length_b   1.000
_cell.length_c   1.000
_cell.angle_alpha   90.00
_cell.angle_beta   90.00
_cell.angle_gamma   90.00
#
_symmetry.space_group_name_H-M   'P 1'
#
loop_
_entity.id
_entity.type
_entity.pdbx_description
1 polymer ?
#
loop_
_entity_poly.entity_id
_entity_poly.type
_entity_poly.pdbx_seq_one_letter_code
_entity_poly.pdbx_strand_id
1 'polypeptide(L)'
;MKQGFSEVYHLKGGILKYLEEVPERESLWEGECFVFDERVAIKHQLEIGSYEMCLGCGYPISETNKASHKYEEGVSCPHCYDSLTPEKIAKQREKQRQLLQKKNIQ
;
A
#
# COMPACT_ATOMS: atom_id res chain seq x y z
N MET A 1 9.57 19.55 -22.88
CA MET A 1 10.18 20.03 -21.62
C MET A 1 10.23 21.56 -21.71
N LYS A 2 9.30 22.27 -21.07
CA LYS A 2 8.99 23.70 -21.32
C LYS A 2 8.94 24.54 -20.03
N GLN A 3 9.87 24.30 -19.11
CA GLN A 3 10.12 25.19 -17.96
C GLN A 3 11.65 25.31 -17.85
N GLY A 4 12.19 26.52 -17.86
CA GLY A 4 13.59 26.84 -18.17
C GLY A 4 14.65 26.44 -17.14
N PHE A 5 14.65 25.18 -16.69
CA PHE A 5 15.69 24.64 -15.83
C PHE A 5 16.88 24.15 -16.67
N SER A 6 18.09 24.55 -16.27
CA SER A 6 19.34 24.18 -16.96
C SER A 6 19.85 22.80 -16.56
N GLU A 7 19.59 22.36 -15.32
CA GLU A 7 20.13 21.12 -14.76
C GLU A 7 19.01 20.31 -14.09
N VAL A 8 18.37 19.45 -14.87
CA VAL A 8 17.36 18.50 -14.39
C VAL A 8 17.89 17.10 -14.54
N TYR A 9 17.99 16.38 -13.42
CA TYR A 9 18.41 14.99 -13.40
C TYR A 9 17.22 14.09 -13.05
N HIS A 10 17.31 12.84 -13.48
CA HIS A 10 16.33 11.82 -13.17
C HIS A 10 17.07 10.55 -12.72
N LEU A 11 16.50 9.84 -11.76
CA LEU A 11 17.03 8.55 -11.33
C LEU A 11 16.82 7.53 -12.45
N LYS A 12 17.91 7.16 -13.13
CA LYS A 12 17.85 6.23 -14.27
C LYS A 12 17.39 4.85 -13.80
N GLY A 13 16.23 4.40 -14.27
CA GLY A 13 15.60 3.14 -13.84
C GLY A 13 14.75 3.26 -12.58
N GLY A 14 14.64 4.47 -12.00
CA GLY A 14 13.77 4.75 -10.86
C GLY A 14 14.19 4.03 -9.58
N ILE A 15 13.27 4.03 -8.61
CA ILE A 15 13.51 3.54 -7.25
C ILE A 15 13.73 2.02 -7.23
N LEU A 16 12.99 1.25 -8.04
CA LEU A 16 13.13 -0.21 -8.08
C LEU A 16 14.56 -0.63 -8.44
N LYS A 17 15.12 -0.02 -9.49
CA LYS A 17 16.50 -0.29 -9.90
C LYS A 17 17.50 0.11 -8.81
N TYR A 18 17.24 1.22 -8.11
CA TYR A 18 18.08 1.65 -7.00
C TYR A 18 18.06 0.65 -5.83
N LEU A 19 16.88 0.13 -5.45
CA LEU A 19 16.72 -0.88 -4.40
C LEU A 19 17.32 -2.25 -4.76
N GLU A 20 17.52 -2.51 -6.06
CA GLU A 20 18.14 -3.72 -6.59
C GLU A 20 19.68 -3.62 -6.63
N GLU A 21 20.22 -2.46 -7.05
CA GLU A 21 21.65 -2.30 -7.31
C GLU A 21 22.44 -1.74 -6.12
N VAL A 22 21.82 -0.94 -5.24
CA VAL A 22 22.52 -0.27 -4.12
C VAL A 22 22.41 -1.11 -2.84
N PRO A 23 23.54 -1.52 -2.22
CA PRO A 23 23.51 -2.24 -0.95
C PRO A 23 22.79 -1.44 0.14
N GLU A 24 21.94 -2.12 0.92
CA GLU A 24 21.13 -1.47 1.98
C GLU A 24 21.95 -0.61 2.95
N ARG A 25 23.13 -1.08 3.34
CA ARG A 25 24.06 -0.36 4.26
C ARG A 25 24.59 0.97 3.70
N GLU A 26 24.55 1.15 2.38
CA GLU A 26 25.01 2.34 1.65
C GLU A 26 23.82 3.14 1.10
N SER A 27 22.60 2.65 1.32
CA SER A 27 21.39 3.21 0.76
C SER A 27 20.93 4.45 1.53
N LEU A 28 20.36 5.40 0.78
CA LEU A 28 19.67 6.57 1.31
C LEU A 28 18.14 6.38 1.31
N TRP A 29 17.65 5.19 0.94
CA TRP A 29 16.23 4.90 0.94
C TRP A 29 15.75 4.53 2.34
N GLU A 30 14.64 5.14 2.77
CA GLU A 30 14.00 4.88 4.05
C GLU A 30 12.57 4.38 3.86
N GLY A 31 12.20 3.35 4.62
CA GLY A 31 10.88 2.73 4.54
C GLY A 31 10.73 1.81 3.31
N GLU A 32 9.52 1.77 2.76
CA GLU A 32 9.16 0.83 1.69
C GLU A 32 8.67 1.59 0.45
N CYS A 33 8.93 1.03 -0.74
CA CYS A 33 8.50 1.58 -2.02
C CYS A 33 7.13 1.04 -2.40
N PHE A 34 6.14 1.91 -2.50
CA PHE A 34 4.82 1.53 -3.01
C PHE A 34 4.90 1.02 -4.45
N VAL A 35 4.18 -0.06 -4.74
CA VAL A 35 4.06 -0.67 -6.07
C VAL A 35 2.59 -0.87 -6.43
N PHE A 36 2.27 -0.74 -7.72
CA PHE A 36 0.90 -0.75 -8.23
C PHE A 36 0.41 -2.16 -8.56
N ASP A 37 0.72 -3.13 -7.71
CA ASP A 37 0.29 -4.52 -7.83
C ASP A 37 -0.07 -5.10 -6.45
N GLU A 38 -0.36 -6.40 -6.41
CA GLU A 38 -0.82 -7.09 -5.20
C GLU A 38 0.19 -7.05 -4.03
N ARG A 39 1.47 -6.76 -4.31
CA ARG A 39 2.50 -6.67 -3.26
C ARG A 39 2.37 -5.41 -2.42
N VAL A 40 1.71 -4.37 -2.94
CA VAL A 40 1.48 -3.05 -2.31
C VAL A 40 2.75 -2.24 -2.05
N ALA A 41 3.74 -2.84 -1.40
CA ALA A 41 5.03 -2.23 -1.14
C ALA A 41 6.16 -3.27 -1.27
N ILE A 42 7.36 -2.77 -1.53
CA ILE A 42 8.58 -3.57 -1.52
C ILE A 42 9.68 -2.84 -0.74
N LYS A 43 10.65 -3.60 -0.25
CA LYS A 43 11.87 -3.08 0.40
C LYS A 43 13.12 -3.38 -0.46
N HIS A 44 14.32 -3.18 0.10
CA HIS A 44 15.57 -3.59 -0.53
C HIS A 44 15.53 -5.06 -0.98
N GLN A 45 16.32 -5.38 -2.00
CA GLN A 45 16.31 -6.69 -2.66
C GLN A 45 14.96 -7.03 -3.34
N LEU A 46 14.09 -6.04 -3.52
CA LEU A 46 12.74 -6.19 -4.10
C LEU A 46 11.85 -7.18 -3.34
N GLU A 47 12.15 -7.41 -2.06
CA GLU A 47 11.33 -8.24 -1.17
C GLU A 47 10.00 -7.55 -0.87
N ILE A 48 8.96 -8.35 -0.65
CA ILE A 48 7.63 -7.84 -0.31
C ILE A 48 7.70 -7.09 1.02
N GLY A 49 7.06 -5.93 1.04
CA GLY A 49 6.95 -5.05 2.19
C GLY A 49 5.93 -5.50 3.24
N SER A 50 5.75 -4.69 4.27
CA SER A 50 4.81 -4.93 5.36
C SER A 50 3.44 -4.28 5.17
N TYR A 51 3.30 -3.38 4.19
CA TYR A 51 2.03 -2.71 3.94
C TYR A 51 1.05 -3.61 3.20
N GLU A 52 -0.22 -3.52 3.57
CA GLU A 52 -1.33 -4.14 2.86
C GLU A 52 -2.26 -3.08 2.28
N MET A 53 -3.07 -3.46 1.29
CA MET A 53 -4.03 -2.56 0.69
C MET A 53 -5.33 -2.56 1.50
N CYS A 54 -5.77 -1.40 2.00
CA CYS A 54 -7.10 -1.31 2.57
C CYS A 54 -8.15 -1.56 1.48
N LEU A 55 -8.91 -2.66 1.56
CA LEU A 55 -9.98 -2.97 0.61
C LEU A 55 -11.11 -1.93 0.61
N GLY A 56 -11.16 -1.11 1.67
CA GLY A 56 -12.14 -0.06 1.86
C GLY A 56 -11.91 1.18 1.01
N CYS A 57 -10.66 1.59 0.84
CA CYS A 57 -10.31 2.87 0.21
C CYS A 57 -9.10 2.80 -0.74
N GLY A 58 -8.41 1.67 -0.82
CA GLY A 58 -7.19 1.54 -1.63
C GLY A 58 -5.97 2.28 -1.07
N TYR A 59 -5.98 2.62 0.23
CA TYR A 59 -4.81 3.21 0.88
C TYR A 59 -3.92 2.10 1.47
N PRO A 60 -2.57 2.16 1.30
CA PRO A 60 -1.65 1.26 1.98
C PRO A 60 -1.72 1.42 3.49
N ILE A 61 -1.84 0.32 4.23
CA ILE A 61 -1.97 0.32 5.68
C ILE A 61 -0.87 -0.56 6.31
N SER A 62 -0.23 -0.03 7.34
CA SER A 62 0.75 -0.73 8.16
C SER A 62 0.07 -1.56 9.25
N GLU A 63 0.84 -2.42 9.92
CA GLU A 63 0.40 -3.15 11.11
C GLU A 63 -0.14 -2.22 12.22
N THR A 64 0.51 -1.06 12.43
CA THR A 64 0.04 -0.06 13.40
C THR A 64 -1.34 0.49 13.02
N ASN A 65 -1.64 0.62 11.72
CA ASN A 65 -2.97 1.03 11.29
C ASN A 65 -4.01 -0.07 11.55
N LYS A 66 -3.64 -1.34 11.36
CA LYS A 66 -4.52 -2.49 11.64
C LYS A 66 -4.83 -2.65 13.13
N ALA A 67 -3.93 -2.22 14.02
CA ALA A 67 -4.16 -2.23 15.47
C ALA A 67 -5.16 -1.16 15.97
N SER A 68 -5.58 -0.23 15.13
CA SER A 68 -6.52 0.83 15.51
C SER A 68 -7.96 0.31 15.64
N HIS A 69 -8.74 0.87 16.56
CA HIS A 69 -10.19 0.62 16.65
C HIS A 69 -10.97 1.06 15.40
N LYS A 70 -10.36 1.88 14.53
CA LYS A 70 -10.91 2.30 13.24
C LYS A 70 -10.70 1.29 12.12
N TYR A 71 -9.92 0.25 12.37
CA TYR A 71 -9.67 -0.82 11.42
C TYR A 71 -10.71 -1.92 11.54
N GLU A 72 -11.27 -2.30 10.40
CA GLU A 72 -12.08 -3.50 10.26
C GLU A 72 -11.69 -4.14 8.93
N GLU A 73 -11.21 -5.39 8.98
CA GLU A 73 -10.69 -6.08 7.81
C GLU A 73 -11.71 -6.12 6.67
N GLY A 74 -11.29 -5.69 5.49
CA GLY A 74 -12.14 -5.62 4.31
C GLY A 74 -13.15 -4.46 4.29
N VAL A 75 -13.18 -3.61 5.32
CA VAL A 75 -14.24 -2.60 5.50
C VAL A 75 -13.68 -1.20 5.68
N SER A 76 -12.77 -1.00 6.64
CA SER A 76 -12.28 0.35 6.96
C SER A 76 -10.86 0.33 7.50
N CYS A 77 -10.21 1.49 7.43
CA CYS A 77 -8.94 1.76 8.09
C CYS A 77 -8.97 3.18 8.69
N PRO A 78 -7.94 3.57 9.47
CA PRO A 78 -7.87 4.91 10.06
C PRO A 78 -7.99 6.07 9.06
N HIS A 79 -7.64 5.85 7.78
CA HIS A 79 -7.71 6.89 6.74
C HIS A 79 -9.11 7.11 6.18
N CYS A 80 -10.00 6.10 6.23
CA CYS A 80 -11.33 6.19 5.64
C CYS A 80 -12.47 6.04 6.64
N TYR A 81 -12.22 5.53 7.85
CA TYR A 81 -13.26 5.23 8.84
C TYR A 81 -14.25 6.39 9.05
N ASP A 82 -13.75 7.61 9.27
CA ASP A 82 -14.61 8.77 9.55
C ASP A 82 -15.33 9.31 8.30
N SER A 83 -14.91 8.92 7.08
CA SER A 83 -15.52 9.37 5.82
C SER A 83 -16.48 8.36 5.21
N LEU A 84 -16.63 7.18 5.82
CA LEU A 84 -17.55 6.15 5.36
C LEU A 84 -18.97 6.40 5.86
N THR A 85 -19.95 6.28 4.96
CA THR A 85 -21.36 6.29 5.34
C THR A 85 -21.81 4.89 5.79
N PRO A 86 -22.88 4.78 6.60
CA PRO A 86 -23.41 3.49 7.03
C PRO A 86 -23.71 2.53 5.87
N GLU A 87 -24.20 3.04 4.73
CA GLU A 87 -24.50 2.25 3.54
C GLU A 87 -23.22 1.68 2.91
N LYS A 88 -22.15 2.48 2.84
CA LYS A 88 -20.84 2.02 2.35
C LYS A 88 -20.32 0.92 3.25
N ILE A 89 -20.33 1.12 4.57
CA ILE A 89 -19.87 0.12 5.56
C ILE A 89 -20.60 -1.21 5.38
N ALA A 90 -21.94 -1.18 5.30
CA ALA A 90 -22.74 -2.39 5.11
C ALA A 90 -22.38 -3.13 3.82
N LYS A 91 -22.18 -2.40 2.71
CA LYS A 91 -21.77 -2.98 1.43
C LYS A 91 -20.38 -3.64 1.51
N GLN A 92 -19.41 -3.02 2.19
CA GLN A 92 -18.06 -3.56 2.30
C GLN A 92 -18.03 -4.82 3.18
N ARG A 93 -18.76 -4.81 4.30
CA ARG A 93 -18.92 -6.00 5.17
C ARG A 93 -19.51 -7.18 4.41
N GLU A 94 -20.55 -6.94 3.61
CA GLU A 94 -21.15 -7.99 2.80
C GLU A 94 -20.19 -8.53 1.73
N LYS A 95 -19.44 -7.65 1.06
CA LYS A 95 -18.40 -8.07 0.11
C LYS A 95 -17.33 -8.93 0.79
N GLN A 96 -16.85 -8.51 1.97
CA GLN A 96 -15.86 -9.27 2.74
C GLN A 96 -16.40 -10.65 3.14
N ARG A 97 -17.65 -10.72 3.61
CA ARG A 97 -18.33 -11.98 3.94
C ARG A 97 -18.36 -12.95 2.74
N GLN A 98 -18.72 -12.45 1.56
CA GLN A 98 -18.75 -13.27 0.33
C GLN A 98 -17.36 -13.75 -0.09
N LEU A 99 -16.32 -12.91 0.06
CA LEU A 99 -14.94 -13.29 -0.23
C LEU A 99 -14.45 -14.41 0.70
N LEU A 100 -14.70 -14.29 2.01
CA LEU A 100 -14.33 -15.31 3.00
C LEU A 100 -15.07 -16.64 2.76
N GLN A 101 -16.34 -16.60 2.38
CA GLN A 101 -17.08 -17.81 2.01
C GLN A 101 -16.48 -18.53 0.81
N LYS A 102 -16.09 -17.78 -0.24
CA LYS A 102 -15.45 -18.36 -1.42
C LYS A 102 -14.10 -19.01 -1.08
N LYS A 103 -13.31 -18.38 -0.21
CA LYS A 103 -12.03 -18.93 0.26
C LYS A 103 -12.19 -20.24 1.04
N ASN A 104 -13.29 -20.41 1.77
CA ASN A 104 -13.55 -21.63 2.55
C ASN A 104 -14.05 -22.83 1.72
N ILE A 105 -14.43 -22.59 0.46
CA ILE A 105 -14.96 -23.62 -0.46
C ILE A 105 -13.86 -24.13 -1.40
N GLN A 106 -12.69 -23.50 -1.39
CA GLN A 106 -11.54 -23.81 -2.23
C GLN A 106 -10.45 -24.53 -1.43
#